data_AF-A0A0D0APW3-F1
#
_entry.id   AF-A0A0D0APW3-F1
#
_cell.length_a   1.000
_cell.length_b   1.000
_cell.length_c   1.000
_cell.angle_alpha   90.00
_cell.angle_beta   90.00
_cell.angle_gamma   90.00
#
_symmetry.space_group_name_H-M   'P 1'
#
loop_
_entity.id
_entity.type
_entity.pdbx_description
1 polymer ?
#
loop_
_entity_poly.entity_id
_entity_poly.type
_entity_poly.pdbx_seq_one_letter_code
_entity_poly.pdbx_strand_id
1 'polypeptide(L)'
;NSLSASKKVLFVISIRAYASNICAPQAEVLGEILYCGPFNPWVNFRQPSQDFIMRIPQSMSNGSVLLTVSHFALIGAGPRPWMELKNVSVAVN
;
A
#
# COMPACT_ATOMS: atom_id res chain seq x y z
N ASN A 1 -0.62 17.76 -23.10
CA ASN A 1 -0.85 16.81 -21.99
C ASN A 1 -0.69 17.54 -20.67
N SER A 2 -1.79 18.04 -20.10
CA SER A 2 -1.78 18.65 -18.77
C SER A 2 -1.98 17.54 -17.74
N LEU A 3 -0.88 17.05 -17.17
CA LEU A 3 -0.95 16.31 -15.91
C LEU A 3 -1.21 17.36 -14.84
N SER A 4 -2.42 17.35 -14.27
CA SER A 4 -2.72 18.19 -13.10
C SER A 4 -1.61 18.03 -12.06
N ALA A 5 -1.07 19.14 -11.55
CA ALA A 5 -0.05 19.08 -10.52
C ALA A 5 -0.56 18.23 -9.34
N SER A 6 0.23 17.23 -8.93
CA SER A 6 -0.12 16.38 -7.80
C SER A 6 1.00 16.40 -6.77
N LYS A 7 0.61 16.47 -5.50
CA LYS A 7 1.51 16.35 -4.36
C LYS A 7 1.16 15.05 -3.64
N LYS A 8 2.08 14.08 -3.71
CA LYS A 8 1.99 12.88 -2.86
C LYS A 8 2.22 13.28 -1.43
N VAL A 9 1.36 12.82 -0.54
CA VAL A 9 1.42 13.18 0.88
C VAL A 9 1.81 11.98 1.73
N LEU A 10 1.29 10.79 1.43
CA LEU A 10 1.60 9.59 2.21
C LEU A 10 1.54 8.31 1.37
N PHE A 11 2.45 7.38 1.65
CA PHE A 11 2.44 6.02 1.14
C PHE A 11 2.71 5.06 2.28
N VAL A 12 1.82 4.09 2.46
CA VAL A 12 1.86 3.11 3.53
C VAL A 12 1.79 1.70 2.95
N ILE A 13 2.67 0.82 3.41
CA ILE A 13 2.55 -0.62 3.18
C ILE A 13 2.31 -1.27 4.53
N SER A 14 1.23 -2.01 4.66
CA SER A 14 0.90 -2.78 5.86
C SER A 14 0.70 -4.25 5.55
N ILE A 15 0.85 -5.09 6.58
CA ILE A 15 0.71 -6.54 6.51
C ILE A 15 -0.21 -7.04 7.62
N ARG A 16 -0.99 -8.07 7.31
CA ARG A 16 -1.77 -8.80 8.32
C ARG A 16 -1.85 -10.27 7.99
N ALA A 17 -1.96 -11.12 9.01
CA ALA A 17 -2.31 -12.52 8.82
C ALA A 17 -3.72 -12.63 8.21
N TYR A 18 -3.89 -13.55 7.26
CA TYR A 18 -5.16 -13.84 6.61
C TYR A 18 -5.67 -15.20 7.11
N ALA A 19 -6.50 -15.18 8.15
CA ALA A 19 -7.21 -16.38 8.59
C ALA A 19 -8.48 -16.53 7.75
N SER A 20 -8.66 -17.68 7.09
CA SER A 20 -9.79 -17.96 6.19
C SER A 20 -11.17 -17.87 6.85
N ASN A 21 -11.23 -17.82 8.18
CA ASN A 21 -12.47 -17.99 8.95
C ASN A 21 -12.83 -16.77 9.84
N ILE A 22 -12.01 -15.71 9.85
CA ILE A 22 -12.29 -14.46 10.59
C ILE A 22 -11.86 -13.27 9.73
N CYS A 23 -12.64 -12.97 8.70
CA CYS A 23 -12.44 -11.73 7.95
C CYS A 23 -13.32 -10.64 8.60
N ALA A 24 -12.77 -9.90 9.55
CA ALA A 24 -13.22 -8.52 9.70
C ALA A 24 -13.06 -7.84 8.31
N PRO A 25 -14.04 -7.07 7.83
CA PRO A 25 -13.94 -6.37 6.55
C PRO A 25 -12.57 -5.70 6.43
N GLN A 26 -11.91 -5.84 5.28
CA GLN A 26 -10.57 -5.27 5.03
C GLN A 26 -10.48 -3.76 5.35
N ALA A 27 -11.63 -3.07 5.29
CA ALA A 27 -11.78 -1.66 5.65
C ALA A 27 -11.56 -1.34 7.14
N GLU A 28 -11.57 -2.33 8.03
CA GLU A 28 -11.54 -2.10 9.49
C GLU A 28 -10.15 -2.25 10.11
N VAL A 29 -9.21 -2.98 9.49
CA VAL A 29 -7.87 -3.22 10.06
C VAL A 29 -6.78 -3.34 8.99
N LEU A 30 -5.85 -2.38 8.97
CA LEU A 30 -4.65 -2.37 8.09
C LEU A 30 -3.58 -3.38 8.51
N GLY A 31 -3.52 -3.74 9.79
CA GLY A 31 -2.49 -4.62 10.34
C GLY A 31 -1.23 -3.87 10.77
N GLU A 32 -0.09 -4.57 10.75
CA GLU A 32 1.22 -4.02 11.11
C GLU A 32 1.80 -3.19 9.94
N ILE A 33 2.33 -2.01 10.24
CA ILE A 33 2.90 -1.11 9.22
C ILE A 33 4.35 -1.54 8.92
N LEU A 34 4.61 -1.94 7.67
CA LEU A 34 5.95 -2.28 7.18
C LEU A 34 6.70 -1.06 6.62
N TYR A 35 5.96 -0.10 6.08
CA TYR A 35 6.51 1.13 5.54
C TYR A 35 5.51 2.28 5.70
N CYS A 36 6.00 3.44 6.12
CA CYS A 36 5.24 4.69 6.14
C CYS A 36 6.18 5.83 5.76
N GLY A 37 5.97 6.41 4.58
CA GLY A 37 6.91 7.39 4.06
C GLY A 37 6.59 7.91 2.65
N PRO A 38 7.53 8.64 2.04
CA PRO A 38 7.34 9.21 0.71
C PRO A 38 7.47 8.17 -0.41
N PHE A 39 6.58 8.25 -1.41
CA PHE A 39 6.67 7.48 -2.65
C PHE A 39 7.35 8.30 -3.76
N ASN A 40 8.61 7.98 -4.03
CA ASN A 40 9.52 8.65 -4.97
C ASN A 40 9.84 7.71 -6.15
N PRO A 41 8.90 7.53 -7.10
CA PRO A 41 9.12 6.62 -8.20
C PRO A 41 10.13 7.17 -9.20
N TRP A 42 11.01 6.30 -9.70
CA TRP A 42 11.75 6.58 -10.93
C TRP A 42 10.78 6.64 -12.12
N VAL A 43 10.99 7.61 -13.00
CA VAL A 43 10.22 7.73 -14.23
C VAL A 43 10.87 6.81 -15.27
N ASN A 44 10.12 5.83 -15.76
CA ASN A 44 10.50 5.00 -16.90
C ASN A 44 9.45 5.14 -18.02
N PHE A 45 9.74 4.60 -19.20
CA PHE A 45 8.90 4.72 -20.40
C PHE A 45 7.54 4.03 -20.32
N ARG A 46 7.27 3.21 -19.29
CA ARG A 46 6.01 2.46 -19.17
C ARG A 46 5.13 3.07 -18.09
N GLN A 47 5.59 3.07 -16.83
CA GLN A 47 4.88 3.60 -15.67
C GLN A 47 5.87 3.94 -14.53
N PRO A 48 5.72 5.08 -13.83
CA PRO A 48 6.51 5.37 -12.65
C PRO A 48 6.34 4.29 -11.57
N SER A 49 7.43 3.70 -11.09
CA SER A 49 7.41 2.64 -10.05
C SER A 49 8.43 2.88 -8.94
N GLN A 50 8.40 2.14 -7.84
CA GLN A 50 9.46 2.17 -6.83
C GLN A 50 9.51 0.80 -6.16
N ASP A 51 10.71 0.28 -5.95
CA ASP A 51 10.89 -1.01 -5.30
C ASP A 51 11.03 -0.84 -3.79
N PHE A 52 10.39 -1.73 -3.04
CA PHE A 52 10.41 -1.76 -1.58
C PHE A 52 10.91 -3.11 -1.11
N ILE A 53 11.87 -3.10 -0.19
CA ILE A 53 12.36 -4.30 0.49
C ILE A 53 11.98 -4.17 1.96
N MET A 54 11.14 -5.09 2.44
CA MET A 54 10.66 -5.14 3.81
C MET A 54 10.77 -6.58 4.32
N ARG A 55 10.84 -6.74 5.64
CA ARG A 55 10.88 -8.06 6.28
C ARG A 55 9.48 -8.41 6.79
N ILE A 56 9.10 -9.68 6.61
CA ILE A 56 7.87 -10.20 7.19
C ILE A 56 8.10 -10.32 8.72
N PRO A 57 7.19 -9.82 9.56
CA PRO A 57 7.27 -9.98 11.02
C PRO A 57 7.29 -11.46 11.40
N GLN A 58 8.10 -11.84 12.39
CA GLN A 58 8.22 -13.23 12.83
C GLN A 58 6.89 -13.83 13.32
N SER A 59 5.97 -13.00 13.82
CA SER A 59 4.62 -13.39 14.22
C SER A 59 3.75 -13.90 13.07
N MET A 60 4.15 -13.64 11.81
CA MET A 60 3.42 -14.00 10.59
C MET A 60 4.23 -14.90 9.66
N SER A 61 5.22 -15.63 10.19
CA SER A 61 6.17 -16.42 9.41
C SER A 61 5.59 -17.68 8.77
N ASN A 62 4.29 -17.95 8.91
CA ASN A 62 3.65 -19.11 8.30
C ASN A 62 2.18 -18.81 7.94
N GLY A 63 1.76 -19.23 6.76
CA GLY A 63 0.38 -19.11 6.27
C GLY A 63 0.16 -17.95 5.29
N SER A 64 -1.10 -17.68 5.00
CA SER A 64 -1.49 -16.60 4.09
C SER A 64 -1.45 -15.26 4.81
N VAL A 65 -0.80 -14.27 4.20
CA VAL A 65 -0.79 -12.88 4.65
C VAL A 65 -1.42 -11.99 3.58
N LEU A 66 -1.97 -10.86 4.01
CA LEU A 66 -2.47 -9.81 3.14
C LEU A 66 -1.56 -8.59 3.28
N LEU A 67 -1.02 -8.13 2.15
CA LEU A 67 -0.34 -6.86 2.02
C LEU A 67 -1.33 -5.80 1.51
N THR A 68 -1.39 -4.67 2.17
CA THR A 68 -2.21 -3.52 1.77
C THR A 68 -1.30 -2.32 1.51
N VAL A 69 -1.42 -1.76 0.31
CA VAL A 69 -0.76 -0.52 -0.10
C VAL A 69 -1.78 0.60 -0.05
N SER A 70 -1.54 1.60 0.80
CA SER A 70 -2.35 2.81 0.90
C SER A 70 -1.59 3.99 0.31
N HIS A 71 -2.16 4.66 -0.68
CA HIS A 71 -1.54 5.82 -1.34
C HIS A 71 -2.48 7.02 -1.25
N PHE A 72 -1.96 8.12 -0.72
CA PHE A 72 -2.69 9.36 -0.52
C PHE A 72 -1.97 10.53 -1.21
N ALA A 73 -2.70 11.23 -2.06
CA ALA A 73 -2.18 12.35 -2.85
C ALA A 73 -3.20 13.49 -2.95
N LEU A 74 -2.70 14.73 -3.01
CA LEU A 74 -3.47 15.91 -3.34
C LEU A 74 -3.32 16.18 -4.83
N ILE A 75 -4.43 16.20 -5.56
CA ILE A 75 -4.44 16.51 -6.99
C ILE A 75 -4.99 17.93 -7.14
N GLY A 76 -4.18 18.84 -7.69
CA GLY A 76 -4.53 20.27 -7.82
C GLY A 76 -5.72 20.55 -8.75
N ALA A 77 -6.27 19.54 -9.41
CA ALA A 77 -7.47 19.64 -10.25
C ALA A 77 -8.78 19.30 -9.53
N GLY A 78 -8.77 19.07 -8.21
CA GLY A 78 -9.99 18.76 -7.47
C GLY A 78 -9.96 19.23 -6.02
N PRO A 79 -11.14 19.47 -5.40
CA PRO A 79 -11.25 19.91 -4.02
C PRO A 79 -11.11 18.76 -3.01
N ARG A 80 -10.80 17.54 -3.47
CA ARG A 80 -10.76 16.33 -2.63
C ARG A 80 -9.41 15.63 -2.75
N PRO A 81 -8.91 15.05 -1.66
CA PRO A 81 -7.75 14.18 -1.75
C PRO A 81 -8.08 12.94 -2.57
N TRP A 82 -7.06 12.40 -3.21
CA TRP A 82 -7.10 11.12 -3.88
C TRP A 82 -6.51 10.06 -2.95
N MET A 83 -7.23 8.96 -2.79
CA MET A 83 -6.82 7.82 -1.98
C MET A 83 -7.00 6.55 -2.79
N GLU A 84 -5.97 5.70 -2.78
CA GLU A 84 -5.99 4.38 -3.39
C GLU A 84 -5.56 3.34 -2.35
N LEU A 85 -6.27 2.21 -2.33
CA LEU A 85 -5.95 1.04 -1.54
C LEU A 85 -5.79 -0.15 -2.49
N LYS A 86 -4.67 -0.86 -2.40
CA LYS A 86 -4.42 -2.07 -3.17
C LYS A 86 -4.02 -3.23 -2.28
N ASN A 87 -4.74 -4.33 -2.41
CA ASN A 87 -4.56 -5.52 -1.60
C ASN A 87 -3.92 -6.65 -2.41
N VAL A 88 -2.96 -7.34 -1.82
CA VAL A 88 -2.24 -8.47 -2.41
C VAL A 88 -2.13 -9.58 -1.38
N SER A 89 -2.67 -10.76 -1.69
CA SER A 89 -2.51 -11.95 -0.86
C SER A 89 -1.21 -12.65 -1.21
N VAL A 90 -0.43 -13.01 -0.20
CA VAL A 90 0.87 -13.69 -0.34
C VAL A 90 0.88 -14.91 0.57
N ALA A 91 1.34 -16.06 0.06
CA ALA A 91 1.61 -17.24 0.88
C ALA A 91 3.04 -17.19 1.42
N VAL A 92 3.20 -17.32 2.73
CA VAL A 92 4.49 -17.38 3.42
C VAL A 92 4.73 -18.83 3.83
N ASN A 93 5.82 -19.42 3.32
CA ASN A 93 6.24 -20.80 3.57
C ASN A 93 7.55 -20.84 4.37
#